data_AF-A0A2A4WTR3-F1
#
_entry.id   AF-A0A2A4WTR3-F1
#
_cell.length_a   1.000
_cell.length_b   1.000
_cell.length_c   1.000
_cell.angle_alpha   90.00
_cell.angle_beta   90.00
_cell.angle_gamma   90.00
#
_symmetry.space_group_name_H-M   'P 1'
#
loop_
_entity.id
_entity.type
_entity.pdbx_description
1 polymer ?
#
loop_
_entity_poly.entity_id
_entity_poly.type
_entity_poly.pdbx_seq_one_letter_code
_entity_poly.pdbx_strand_id
1 'polypeptide(L)' 'HASARQYVDFTIELVQTSCGFGVPFYEFTGERDNMDRWLASRGDEGIDEYWREKNLVSLDGLPTHILEED' A
#
# COMPACT_ATOMS: atom_id res chain seq x y z
N HIS A 1 -0.86 -33.52 -11.43
CA HIS A 1 -1.71 -34.69 -11.13
C HIS A 1 -2.94 -34.61 -12.03
N ALA A 2 -3.36 -35.71 -12.69
CA ALA A 2 -4.62 -35.73 -13.42
C ALA A 2 -5.77 -35.46 -12.43
N SER A 3 -6.52 -34.38 -12.69
CA SER A 3 -7.62 -33.80 -11.92
C SER A 3 -7.33 -33.49 -10.44
N ALA A 4 -6.63 -32.39 -10.16
CA ALA A 4 -6.77 -31.71 -8.87
C ALA A 4 -7.91 -30.67 -8.99
N ARG A 5 -9.11 -31.01 -8.50
CA ARG A 5 -10.17 -30.01 -8.26
C ARG A 5 -9.95 -29.47 -6.86
N GLN A 6 -9.57 -28.20 -6.74
CA GLN A 6 -9.41 -27.54 -5.46
C GLN A 6 -10.68 -26.75 -5.15
N TYR A 7 -11.23 -26.97 -3.95
CA TYR A 7 -12.23 -26.10 -3.34
C TYR A 7 -11.49 -25.26 -2.32
N VAL A 8 -11.64 -23.94 -2.44
CA VAL A 8 -11.00 -22.99 -1.54
C VAL A 8 -12.12 -22.12 -0.98
N ASP A 9 -12.22 -22.08 0.34
CA ASP A 9 -13.18 -21.25 1.07
C ASP A 9 -12.40 -20.12 1.73
N PHE A 10 -12.80 -18.88 1.44
CA PHE A 10 -12.12 -17.67 1.89
C PHE A 10 -13.11 -16.78 2.62
N THR A 11 -12.73 -16.37 3.84
CA THR A 11 -13.34 -15.24 4.51
C THR A 11 -12.50 -14.01 4.24
N ILE A 12 -13.11 -12.99 3.64
CA ILE A 12 -12.45 -11.71 3.36
C ILE A 12 -12.91 -10.73 4.42
N GLU A 13 -11.97 -10.25 5.25
CA GLU A 13 -12.27 -9.34 6.36
C GLU A 13 -12.15 -7.86 5.96
N LEU A 14 -11.28 -7.54 4.99
CA LEU A 14 -11.02 -6.17 4.56
C LEU A 14 -10.69 -6.10 3.07
N VAL A 15 -11.26 -5.11 2.38
CA VAL A 15 -10.91 -4.74 0.99
C VAL A 15 -10.63 -3.24 0.97
N GLN A 16 -9.53 -2.85 0.34
CA GLN A 16 -9.14 -1.44 0.20
C GLN A 16 -8.81 -1.10 -1.24
N THR A 17 -9.10 0.15 -1.60
CA THR A 17 -8.69 0.71 -2.89
C THR A 17 -7.24 1.16 -2.77
N SER A 18 -6.35 0.59 -3.58
CA SER A 18 -4.98 1.08 -3.70
C SER A 18 -4.91 2.25 -4.71
N CYS A 19 -3.93 3.14 -4.56
CA CYS A 19 -3.63 4.17 -5.56
C CYS A 19 -3.06 3.58 -6.87
N GLY A 20 -2.66 2.30 -6.87
CA GLY A 20 -2.13 1.60 -8.04
C GLY A 20 -0.77 2.09 -8.52
N PHE A 21 -0.09 2.97 -7.78
CA PHE A 21 1.16 3.60 -8.24
C PHE A 21 2.30 2.59 -8.44
N GLY A 22 2.32 1.50 -7.67
CA GLY A 22 3.29 0.40 -7.81
C GLY A 22 2.83 -0.76 -8.71
N VAL A 23 1.65 -0.67 -9.35
CA VAL A 23 1.12 -1.76 -10.18
C VAL A 23 1.52 -1.51 -11.64
N PRO A 24 2.23 -2.44 -12.31
CA PRO A 24 2.57 -2.30 -13.73
C PRO A 24 1.34 -2.15 -14.62
N PHE A 25 1.54 -1.61 -15.82
CA PHE A 25 0.52 -1.69 -16.87
C PHE A 25 0.29 -3.15 -17.29
N TYR A 26 -0.92 -3.45 -17.80
CA TYR A 26 -1.29 -4.81 -18.23
C TYR A 26 -0.29 -5.35 -19.25
N GLU A 27 0.05 -4.53 -20.24
CA GLU A 27 1.25 -4.73 -21.06
C GLU A 27 2.39 -3.95 -20.43
N PHE A 28 3.56 -4.58 -20.28
CA PHE A 28 4.71 -3.89 -19.73
C PHE A 28 5.25 -2.86 -20.73
N THR A 29 4.92 -1.59 -20.50
CA THR A 29 5.38 -0.45 -21.29
C THR A 29 6.45 0.38 -20.58
N GLY A 30 6.86 -0.04 -19.39
CA GLY A 30 7.75 0.69 -18.48
C GLY A 30 7.19 0.74 -17.05
N GLU A 31 8.00 1.27 -16.13
CA GLU A 31 7.58 1.53 -14.75
C GLU A 31 6.71 2.81 -14.68
N ARG A 32 5.90 2.91 -13.63
CA ARG A 32 5.11 4.12 -13.34
C ARG A 32 5.94 5.07 -12.48
N ASP A 33 6.03 6.33 -12.89
CA ASP A 33 6.70 7.39 -12.13
C ASP A 33 5.80 8.05 -11.07
N ASN A 34 4.56 7.57 -10.92
CA ASN A 34 3.55 8.17 -10.05
C ASN A 34 3.99 8.29 -8.59
N MET A 35 4.66 7.26 -8.05
CA MET A 35 5.12 7.27 -6.66
C MET A 35 6.24 8.31 -6.48
N ASP A 36 7.24 8.30 -7.35
CA ASP A 36 8.36 9.24 -7.28
C ASP A 36 7.88 10.69 -7.39
N ARG A 37 6.93 10.95 -8.30
CA ARG A 37 6.31 12.26 -8.45
C ARG A 37 5.48 12.66 -7.24
N TRP A 38 4.77 11.71 -6.63
CA TRP A 38 3.99 11.98 -5.42
C TRP A 38 4.91 12.32 -4.24
N LEU A 39 5.97 11.53 -4.02
CA LEU A 39 7.00 11.78 -3.01
C LEU A 39 7.67 13.15 -3.24
N ALA A 40 8.12 13.43 -4.46
CA ALA A 40 8.76 14.70 -4.81
C ALA A 40 7.82 15.91 -4.62
N SER A 41 6.52 15.74 -4.89
CA SER A 41 5.52 16.81 -4.70
C SER A 41 5.22 17.12 -3.22
N ARG A 42 5.45 16.14 -2.33
CA ARG A 42 5.24 16.27 -0.89
C ARG A 42 6.48 16.84 -0.19
N GLY A 43 7.67 16.38 -0.60
CA GLY A 43 8.90 16.64 0.13
C GLY A 43 8.90 15.99 1.52
N ASP A 44 10.03 16.04 2.22
CA ASP A 44 10.22 15.31 3.48
C ASP A 44 9.20 15.71 4.55
N GLU A 45 8.97 17.02 4.75
CA GLU A 45 7.98 17.53 5.70
C GLU A 45 6.55 17.08 5.38
N GLY A 46 6.19 17.06 4.10
CA GLY A 46 4.86 16.60 3.66
C GLY A 46 4.67 15.09 3.82
N ILE A 47 5.75 14.31 3.82
CA ILE A 47 5.72 12.88 4.12
C ILE A 47 5.58 12.66 5.63
N ASP A 48 6.30 13.41 6.45
CA ASP A 48 6.18 13.38 7.90
C ASP A 48 4.76 13.76 8.38
N GLU A 49 4.14 14.77 7.77
CA GLU A 49 2.76 15.14 8.01
C GLU A 49 1.80 14.01 7.58
N TYR A 50 2.03 13.42 6.41
CA TYR A 50 1.23 12.29 5.92
C TYR A 50 1.28 11.10 6.89
N TRP A 51 2.46 10.78 7.44
CA TRP A 51 2.59 9.71 8.43
C TRP A 51 1.79 10.00 9.71
N ARG A 52 1.86 11.25 10.21
CA ARG A 52 1.08 11.70 11.38
C ARG A 52 -0.42 11.58 11.15
N GLU A 53 -0.89 11.90 9.94
CA GLU A 53 -2.31 11.87 9.64
C GLU A 53 -2.85 10.48 9.30
N LYS A 54 -2.05 9.65 8.62
CA LYS A 54 -2.55 8.46 7.92
C LYS A 54 -1.92 7.15 8.36
N ASN A 55 -0.76 7.17 9.01
CA ASN A 55 0.02 5.95 9.23
C ASN A 55 0.41 5.70 10.69
N LEU A 56 -0.18 6.39 11.66
CA LEU A 56 0.05 6.11 13.09
C LEU A 56 -0.60 4.82 13.59
N VAL A 57 -1.63 4.33 12.87
CA VAL A 57 -2.37 3.12 13.23
C VAL A 57 -2.39 2.19 12.02
N SER A 58 -2.08 0.93 12.25
CA SER A 58 -2.11 -0.13 11.24
C SER A 58 -3.54 -0.50 10.86
N LEU A 59 -3.69 -1.30 9.80
CA LEU A 59 -5.00 -1.82 9.39
C LEU A 59 -5.63 -2.74 10.46
N ASP A 60 -4.81 -3.34 11.32
CA ASP A 60 -5.25 -4.17 12.45
C ASP A 60 -5.54 -3.34 13.73
N GLY A 61 -5.47 -2.00 13.63
CA GLY A 61 -5.73 -1.10 14.76
C GLY A 61 -4.56 -0.96 15.74
N LEU A 62 -3.37 -1.44 15.40
CA LEU A 62 -2.20 -1.39 16.27
C LEU A 62 -1.37 -0.12 16.01
N PRO A 63 -0.70 0.45 17.04
CA PRO A 63 0.21 1.56 16.84
C PRO A 63 1.37 1.16 15.92
N THR A 64 1.76 2.03 15.00
CA THR A 64 2.85 1.73 14.05
C THR A 64 4.23 2.14 14.55
N HIS A 65 4.32 3.07 15.51
CA HIS A 65 5.58 3.67 15.97
C HIS A 65 6.46 4.18 14.81
N ILE A 66 5.84 4.59 13.69
CA ILE A 66 6.55 5.08 12.50
C ILE A 66 7.26 6.41 12.74
N LEU A 67 6.76 7.17 13.72
CA LEU A 67 7.46 8.31 14.27
C LEU A 67 8.21 7.80 15.48
N GLU A 68 9.52 8.03 15.52
CA GLU A 68 10.31 7.77 16.72
C GLU A 68 9.64 8.49 17.92
N GLU A 69 9.54 7.79 19.05
CA GLU A 69 9.26 8.45 20.33
C GLU A 69 10.51 9.26 20.70
N ASP A 70 10.38 10.58 20.88
CA ASP A 70 11.37 11.36 21.62
C ASP A 70 11.65 10.75 23.01
#